data_AF-A0A061PE41-F1
#
_entry.id   AF-A0A061PE41-F1
#
_cell.length_a   1.000
_cell.length_b   1.000
_cell.length_c   1.000
_cell.angle_alpha   90.00
_cell.angle_beta   90.00
_cell.angle_gamma   90.00
#
_symmetry.space_group_name_H-M   'P 1'
#
loop_
_entity.id
_entity.type
_entity.pdbx_description
1 polymer ?
#
loop_
_entity_poly.entity_id
_entity_poly.type
_entity_poly.pdbx_seq_one_letter_code
_entity_poly.pdbx_strand_id
1 'polypeptide(L)'
;MAHSAIEEFIRTHALPATIKRGKKYVAEGRVRKIQEGKDERYTAVVLGQDIYDVSFTVGDESMLADYDCTCPAFNSYGGVCKHIVAVLYQWGNQTSSTPAEPTARKKTNADPLKVERFIDSFADLYDMQRDIHSEREPLRIEYHIHFHPVNLFTSGGYAELELKAGVDRAYVVKHIFSWLQAVHRRESYPFTKSFTYRPMEHVFTETDAWIMEQLIQLMQYKEESFIYAQKAVRRIHLPGSVLIKLLEELDQNAIFIYIDEKLVPFQGIENERASLPLQFDLDPSEDGAEFLLEWKNLENIHYLGSEYEAFMEEGVVYFLDETERHIFERMYKRMKREQGKLIVPVAMLERFLSYILPQLEKIANVDVTNIADRLVKVALTRHCSSKGTVNNYKLVYSSGMETVRSIRISLKKIRKKATLF
;
A
#
# COMPACT_ATOMS: atom_id res chain seq x y z
N MET A 1 -37.88 26.68 10.68
CA MET A 1 -37.02 25.65 11.29
C MET A 1 -35.64 25.63 10.62
N ALA A 2 -35.53 25.39 9.30
CA ALA A 2 -34.22 25.37 8.61
C ALA A 2 -33.40 26.69 8.67
N HIS A 3 -34.06 27.85 8.60
CA HIS A 3 -33.38 29.16 8.60
C HIS A 3 -32.66 29.47 9.94
N SER A 4 -33.21 29.05 11.09
CA SER A 4 -32.59 29.32 12.40
C SER A 4 -31.36 28.43 12.66
N ALA A 5 -31.42 27.15 12.25
CA ALA A 5 -30.29 26.22 12.39
C ALA A 5 -29.08 26.61 11.52
N ILE A 6 -29.33 27.11 10.30
CA ILE A 6 -28.27 27.60 9.41
C ILE A 6 -27.63 28.88 9.95
N GLU A 7 -28.43 29.80 10.48
CA GLU A 7 -27.88 31.03 11.02
C GLU A 7 -27.01 30.77 12.26
N GLU A 8 -27.42 29.83 13.11
CA GLU A 8 -26.63 29.35 14.24
C GLU A 8 -25.33 28.67 13.78
N PHE A 9 -25.41 27.76 12.81
CA PHE A 9 -24.25 27.10 12.22
C PHE A 9 -23.22 28.11 11.66
N ILE A 10 -23.68 29.10 10.88
CA ILE A 10 -22.82 30.14 10.31
C ILE A 10 -22.17 30.98 11.41
N ARG A 11 -22.88 31.31 12.49
CA ARG A 11 -22.33 32.08 13.61
C ARG A 11 -21.28 31.31 14.40
N THR A 12 -21.43 29.99 14.52
CA THR A 12 -20.49 29.11 15.23
C THR A 12 -19.22 28.85 14.40
N HIS A 13 -19.33 28.75 13.07
CA HIS A 13 -18.24 28.29 12.20
C HIS A 13 -17.61 29.39 11.32
N ALA A 14 -18.12 30.63 11.37
CA ALA A 14 -17.62 31.75 10.58
C ALA A 14 -17.30 32.98 11.43
N LEU A 15 -16.14 33.60 11.19
CA LEU A 15 -15.82 34.89 11.79
C LEU A 15 -16.78 36.00 11.32
N PRO A 16 -17.09 37.03 12.14
CA PRO A 16 -18.00 38.12 11.77
C PRO A 16 -17.64 38.81 10.45
N ALA A 17 -16.35 38.98 10.17
CA ALA A 17 -15.85 39.56 8.91
C ALA A 17 -16.12 38.65 7.69
N THR A 18 -16.12 37.34 7.87
CA THR A 18 -16.46 36.36 6.82
C THR A 18 -17.96 36.35 6.56
N ILE A 19 -18.77 36.44 7.62
CA ILE A 19 -20.23 36.57 7.52
C ILE A 19 -20.63 37.82 6.73
N LYS A 20 -20.03 38.97 7.07
CA LYS A 20 -20.27 40.24 6.36
C LYS A 20 -19.95 40.14 4.87
N ARG A 21 -18.84 39.48 4.51
CA ARG A 21 -18.45 39.28 3.10
C ARG A 21 -19.38 38.31 2.38
N GLY A 22 -19.80 37.22 3.02
CA GLY A 22 -20.75 36.28 2.43
C GLY A 22 -22.10 36.93 2.11
N LYS A 23 -22.66 37.70 3.06
CA LYS A 23 -23.90 38.48 2.83
C LYS A 23 -23.77 39.47 1.67
N LYS A 24 -22.60 40.13 1.54
CA LYS A 24 -22.32 41.04 0.42
C LYS A 24 -22.38 40.32 -0.93
N TYR A 25 -21.85 39.10 -1.03
CA TYR A 25 -21.90 38.32 -2.28
C TYR A 25 -23.33 37.95 -2.70
N VAL A 26 -24.20 37.65 -1.73
CA VAL A 26 -25.63 37.41 -2.00
C VAL A 26 -26.31 38.69 -2.49
N ALA A 27 -26.08 39.81 -1.80
CA ALA A 27 -26.65 41.11 -2.19
C ALA A 27 -26.21 41.57 -3.59
N GLU A 28 -24.99 41.21 -4.01
CA GLU A 28 -24.45 41.51 -5.34
C GLU A 28 -24.85 40.47 -6.41
N GLY A 29 -25.72 39.50 -6.09
CA GLY A 29 -26.20 38.48 -7.03
C GLY A 29 -25.12 37.53 -7.54
N ARG A 30 -24.04 37.35 -6.76
CA ARG A 30 -22.86 36.58 -7.16
C ARG A 30 -23.04 35.07 -7.01
N VAL A 31 -24.01 34.63 -6.21
CA VAL A 31 -24.36 33.22 -6.08
C VAL A 31 -25.37 32.86 -7.17
N ARG A 32 -24.97 31.95 -8.06
CA ARG A 32 -25.85 31.41 -9.11
C ARG A 32 -26.91 30.49 -8.51
N LYS A 33 -27.83 30.01 -9.36
CA LYS A 33 -28.92 29.14 -8.92
C LYS A 33 -28.36 27.93 -8.17
N ILE A 34 -28.91 27.67 -6.98
CA ILE A 34 -28.58 26.51 -6.17
C ILE A 34 -29.35 25.34 -6.74
N GLN A 35 -28.65 24.25 -7.05
CA GLN A 35 -29.22 23.03 -7.62
C GLN A 35 -29.27 21.97 -6.54
N GLU A 36 -30.41 21.31 -6.44
CA GLU A 36 -30.62 20.15 -5.57
C GLU A 36 -30.33 18.87 -6.36
N GLY A 37 -29.45 18.04 -5.84
CA GLY A 37 -29.07 16.74 -6.37
C GLY A 37 -29.76 15.59 -5.63
N LYS A 38 -29.22 14.37 -5.76
CA LYS A 38 -29.63 13.21 -4.95
C LYS A 38 -29.08 13.33 -3.53
N ASP A 39 -29.73 12.70 -2.57
CA ASP A 39 -29.29 12.58 -1.17
C ASP A 39 -29.11 13.95 -0.46
N GLU A 40 -30.05 14.88 -0.67
CA GLU A 40 -30.04 16.23 -0.06
C GLU A 40 -28.74 17.01 -0.28
N ARG A 41 -28.00 16.69 -1.35
CA ARG A 41 -26.79 17.39 -1.75
C ARG A 41 -27.13 18.57 -2.65
N TYR A 42 -26.75 19.77 -2.24
CA TYR A 42 -26.92 21.00 -2.98
C TYR A 42 -25.59 21.47 -3.58
N THR A 43 -25.62 22.01 -4.80
CA THR A 43 -24.46 22.61 -5.46
C THR A 43 -24.78 24.01 -5.96
N ALA A 44 -23.80 24.90 -5.90
CA ALA A 44 -23.94 26.29 -6.34
C ALA A 44 -22.62 26.84 -6.86
N VAL A 45 -22.71 27.77 -7.81
CA VAL A 45 -21.55 28.49 -8.35
C VAL A 45 -21.55 29.91 -7.78
N VAL A 46 -20.41 30.35 -7.23
CA VAL A 46 -20.23 31.67 -6.64
C VAL A 46 -19.17 32.45 -7.42
N LEU A 47 -19.56 33.60 -7.96
CA LEU A 47 -18.66 34.47 -8.71
C LEU A 47 -17.88 35.41 -7.77
N GLY A 48 -16.56 35.40 -7.84
CA GLY A 48 -15.68 36.31 -7.11
C GLY A 48 -14.59 36.87 -8.01
N GLN A 49 -13.35 36.83 -7.53
CA GLN A 49 -12.18 37.06 -8.42
C GLN A 49 -12.00 35.92 -9.42
N ASP A 50 -12.58 34.75 -9.10
CA ASP A 50 -12.67 33.57 -9.94
C ASP A 50 -14.05 32.92 -9.73
N ILE A 51 -14.32 31.81 -10.41
CA ILE A 51 -15.55 31.01 -10.26
C ILE A 51 -15.30 29.94 -9.19
N TYR A 52 -16.12 29.95 -8.13
CA TYR A 52 -16.00 29.00 -7.04
C TYR A 52 -17.22 28.08 -7.00
N ASP A 53 -16.99 26.76 -7.01
CA ASP A 53 -18.04 25.79 -6.77
C ASP A 53 -18.16 25.54 -5.27
N VAL A 54 -19.39 25.48 -4.81
CA VAL A 54 -19.76 25.20 -3.43
C VAL A 54 -20.72 24.03 -3.46
N SER A 55 -20.50 23.05 -2.57
CA SER A 55 -21.44 21.97 -2.35
C SER A 55 -21.68 21.76 -0.87
N PHE A 56 -22.88 21.34 -0.50
CA PHE A 56 -23.22 21.01 0.88
C PHE A 56 -24.33 19.97 0.93
N THR A 57 -24.38 19.18 2.01
CA THR A 57 -25.43 18.19 2.26
C THR A 57 -26.19 18.56 3.52
N VAL A 58 -27.51 18.53 3.45
CA VAL A 58 -28.40 18.71 4.61
C VAL A 58 -28.70 17.33 5.19
N GLY A 59 -28.67 17.21 6.52
CA GLY A 59 -29.05 15.99 7.24
C GLY A 59 -30.39 16.10 7.97
N ASP A 60 -30.79 15.02 8.63
CA ASP A 60 -32.13 14.78 9.19
C ASP A 60 -32.66 15.85 10.18
N GLU A 61 -31.79 16.73 10.72
CA GLU A 61 -32.15 17.84 11.62
C GLU A 61 -31.94 19.25 11.01
N SER A 62 -31.88 19.37 9.69
CA SER A 62 -31.52 20.63 9.00
C SER A 62 -30.12 21.16 9.36
N MET A 63 -29.27 20.30 9.92
CA MET A 63 -27.85 20.55 10.12
C MET A 63 -27.05 20.13 8.89
N LEU A 64 -25.96 20.84 8.61
CA LEU A 64 -25.07 20.49 7.51
C LEU A 64 -24.26 19.24 7.87
N ALA A 65 -24.45 18.17 7.10
CA ALA A 65 -23.71 16.92 7.26
C ALA A 65 -22.33 16.98 6.60
N ASP A 66 -22.21 17.68 5.47
CA ASP A 66 -20.96 17.86 4.72
C ASP A 66 -21.01 19.20 3.95
N TYR A 67 -19.85 19.81 3.71
CA TYR A 67 -19.72 21.01 2.89
C TYR A 67 -18.31 21.18 2.33
N ASP A 68 -18.23 21.67 1.09
CA ASP A 68 -16.97 21.89 0.37
C ASP A 68 -17.02 23.16 -0.48
N CYS A 69 -15.85 23.78 -0.69
CA CYS A 69 -15.72 24.91 -1.60
C CYS A 69 -14.35 24.93 -2.28
N THR A 70 -14.33 25.16 -3.59
CA THR A 70 -13.09 25.22 -4.41
C THR A 70 -12.21 26.45 -4.14
N CYS A 71 -12.57 27.32 -3.18
CA CYS A 71 -11.81 28.54 -2.96
C CYS A 71 -10.55 28.30 -2.11
N PRO A 72 -9.43 29.00 -2.39
CA PRO A 72 -8.17 28.80 -1.67
C PRO A 72 -8.27 28.98 -0.14
N ALA A 73 -9.16 29.86 0.31
CA ALA A 73 -9.37 30.18 1.71
C ALA A 73 -10.04 29.02 2.50
N PHE A 74 -10.70 28.09 1.82
CA PHE A 74 -11.29 26.91 2.46
C PHE A 74 -10.21 25.89 2.84
N ASN A 75 -9.19 25.74 1.98
CA ASN A 75 -8.07 24.82 2.19
C ASN A 75 -7.07 25.29 3.27
N SER A 76 -7.19 26.52 3.76
CA SER A 76 -6.19 27.16 4.61
C SER A 76 -6.70 27.57 6.00
N TYR A 77 -7.97 27.32 6.33
CA TYR A 77 -8.51 27.54 7.69
C TYR A 77 -9.68 26.60 8.01
N GLY A 78 -9.75 26.09 9.24
CA GLY A 78 -10.77 25.12 9.70
C GLY A 78 -12.17 25.68 9.97
N GLY A 79 -12.68 26.56 9.10
CA GLY A 79 -14.02 27.15 9.22
C GLY A 79 -14.67 27.40 7.86
N VAL A 80 -15.89 27.92 7.84
CA VAL A 80 -16.60 28.14 6.56
C VAL A 80 -16.12 29.40 5.86
N CYS A 81 -15.84 29.28 4.56
CA CYS A 81 -15.40 30.41 3.74
C CYS A 81 -16.57 31.34 3.39
N LYS A 82 -16.27 32.55 2.92
CA LYS A 82 -17.29 33.53 2.51
C LYS A 82 -18.23 33.04 1.40
N HIS A 83 -17.80 32.08 0.56
CA HIS A 83 -18.61 31.53 -0.53
C HIS A 83 -19.63 30.52 -0.01
N ILE A 84 -19.22 29.63 0.92
CA ILE A 84 -20.15 28.73 1.63
C ILE A 84 -21.20 29.55 2.37
N VAL A 85 -20.78 30.59 3.10
CA VAL A 85 -21.71 31.49 3.78
C VAL A 85 -22.70 32.14 2.81
N ALA A 86 -22.23 32.62 1.65
CA ALA A 86 -23.10 33.23 0.65
C ALA A 86 -24.16 32.24 0.11
N VAL A 87 -23.74 31.00 -0.17
CA VAL A 87 -24.64 29.96 -0.68
C VAL A 87 -25.68 29.55 0.37
N LEU A 88 -25.28 29.36 1.62
CA LEU A 88 -26.19 29.00 2.71
C LEU A 88 -27.22 30.10 2.99
N TYR A 89 -26.83 31.38 2.93
CA TYR A 89 -27.78 32.49 3.04
C TYR A 89 -28.76 32.53 1.88
N GLN A 90 -28.28 32.35 0.65
CA GLN A 90 -29.15 32.34 -0.52
C GLN A 90 -30.11 31.14 -0.50
N TRP A 91 -29.66 29.97 -0.04
CA TRP A 91 -30.49 28.78 0.14
C TRP A 91 -31.55 28.97 1.23
N GLY A 92 -31.17 29.51 2.39
CA GLY A 92 -32.09 29.81 3.49
C GLY A 92 -33.17 30.82 3.11
N ASN A 93 -32.85 31.79 2.24
CA ASN A 93 -33.81 32.75 1.71
C ASN A 93 -34.74 32.14 0.65
N GLN A 94 -34.25 31.19 -0.15
CA GLN A 94 -35.06 30.50 -1.17
C GLN A 94 -36.05 29.50 -0.57
N THR A 95 -35.69 28.86 0.54
CA THR A 95 -36.57 27.93 1.28
C THR A 95 -37.61 28.63 2.16
N SER A 96 -37.52 29.94 2.34
CA SER A 96 -38.44 30.75 3.16
C SER A 96 -39.37 31.67 2.36
N SER A 97 -39.26 31.71 1.03
CA SER A 97 -40.01 32.64 0.17
C SER A 97 -40.84 31.90 -0.89
N THR A 98 -42.14 32.17 -0.96
CA THR A 98 -43.03 31.77 -2.07
C THR A 98 -42.57 32.36 -3.42
N PRO A 99 -42.78 31.67 -4.55
CA PRO A 99 -42.08 31.95 -5.80
C PRO A 99 -42.67 33.17 -6.54
N ALA A 100 -41.83 34.15 -6.87
CA ALA A 100 -42.13 35.16 -7.89
C ALA A 100 -41.56 34.70 -9.25
N GLU A 101 -42.34 34.94 -10.30
CA GLU A 101 -42.22 34.34 -11.64
C GLU A 101 -40.87 34.56 -12.35
N PRO A 102 -40.45 33.60 -13.21
CA PRO A 102 -39.23 33.70 -13.99
C PRO A 102 -39.45 34.55 -15.25
N THR A 103 -38.67 35.61 -15.40
CA THR A 103 -38.50 36.27 -16.70
C THR A 103 -37.79 35.30 -17.66
N ALA A 104 -38.42 35.11 -18.83
CA ALA A 104 -37.99 34.20 -19.85
C ALA A 104 -36.56 34.50 -20.34
N ARG A 105 -35.61 33.60 -20.03
CA ARG A 105 -34.37 33.44 -20.79
C ARG A 105 -34.26 31.98 -21.22
N LYS A 106 -34.05 31.80 -22.53
CA LYS A 106 -34.00 30.52 -23.25
C LYS A 106 -33.21 29.49 -22.44
N LYS A 107 -33.89 28.44 -22.00
CA LYS A 107 -33.24 27.22 -21.51
C LYS A 107 -32.43 26.66 -22.66
N THR A 108 -31.11 26.73 -22.56
CA THR A 108 -30.24 25.95 -23.42
C THR A 108 -30.23 24.53 -22.89
N ASN A 109 -30.55 23.55 -23.73
CA ASN A 109 -30.38 22.12 -23.40
C ASN A 109 -28.90 21.70 -23.33
N ALA A 110 -27.97 22.66 -23.40
CA ALA A 110 -26.54 22.43 -23.32
C ALA A 110 -26.16 22.13 -21.87
N ASP A 111 -25.68 20.92 -21.64
CA ASP A 111 -25.01 20.50 -20.41
C ASP A 111 -23.54 20.95 -20.52
N PRO A 112 -23.09 21.94 -19.71
CA PRO A 112 -21.75 22.50 -19.82
C PRO A 112 -20.65 21.45 -19.67
N LEU A 113 -20.85 20.41 -18.86
CA LEU A 113 -19.89 19.31 -18.71
C LEU A 113 -19.77 18.45 -19.97
N LYS A 114 -20.87 18.25 -20.70
CA LYS A 114 -20.82 17.55 -21.99
C LYS A 114 -20.18 18.41 -23.07
N VAL A 115 -20.41 19.73 -23.02
CA VAL A 115 -19.78 20.69 -23.94
C VAL A 115 -18.29 20.83 -23.64
N GLU A 116 -17.88 20.87 -22.38
CA GLU A 116 -16.47 20.93 -21.95
C GLU A 116 -15.72 19.66 -22.36
N ARG A 117 -16.30 18.47 -22.10
CA ARG A 117 -15.75 17.19 -22.62
C ARG A 117 -15.68 17.14 -24.15
N PHE A 118 -16.64 17.76 -24.84
CA PHE A 118 -16.64 17.85 -26.29
C PHE A 118 -15.57 18.83 -26.79
N ILE A 119 -15.39 19.99 -26.15
CA ILE A 119 -14.32 20.94 -26.46
C ILE A 119 -12.95 20.28 -26.24
N ASP A 120 -12.75 19.62 -25.10
CA ASP A 120 -11.50 18.90 -24.80
C ASP A 120 -11.21 17.80 -25.83
N SER A 121 -12.24 17.09 -26.34
CA SER A 121 -12.06 16.08 -27.39
C SER A 121 -11.62 16.62 -28.75
N PHE A 122 -11.74 17.93 -28.97
CA PHE A 122 -11.26 18.62 -30.19
C PHE A 122 -10.04 19.52 -29.92
N ALA A 123 -9.70 19.79 -28.66
CA ALA A 123 -8.52 20.58 -28.29
C ALA A 123 -7.23 19.94 -28.83
N ASP A 124 -7.12 18.61 -28.74
CA ASP A 124 -5.99 17.84 -29.26
C ASP A 124 -5.80 18.03 -30.80
N LEU A 125 -6.87 18.32 -31.56
CA LEU A 125 -6.80 18.60 -33.00
C LEU A 125 -6.40 20.05 -33.30
N TYR A 126 -6.78 20.99 -32.44
CA TYR A 126 -6.42 22.41 -32.57
C TYR A 126 -4.93 22.61 -32.30
N ASP A 127 -4.38 21.87 -31.34
CA ASP A 127 -2.96 21.91 -31.00
C ASP A 127 -2.09 21.13 -31.99
N MET A 128 -2.58 20.07 -32.64
CA MET A 128 -1.84 19.38 -33.73
C MET A 128 -1.58 20.27 -34.95
N GLN A 129 -2.41 21.29 -35.22
CA GLN A 129 -2.19 22.25 -36.31
C GLN A 129 -1.19 23.35 -35.94
N ARG A 130 -0.85 23.45 -34.65
CA ARG A 130 0.13 24.36 -34.11
C ARG A 130 1.43 23.58 -33.97
N ASP A 131 2.31 23.77 -34.94
CA ASP A 131 3.70 23.32 -34.89
C ASP A 131 4.44 24.13 -33.81
N ILE A 132 4.08 23.90 -32.55
CA ILE A 132 4.75 24.46 -31.40
C ILE A 132 5.74 23.38 -30.99
N HIS A 133 7.01 23.62 -31.32
CA HIS A 133 8.15 23.05 -30.61
C HIS A 133 8.13 23.53 -29.15
N SER A 134 7.09 23.11 -28.42
CA SER A 134 7.00 23.21 -26.98
C SER A 134 7.72 21.99 -26.47
N GLU A 135 8.79 22.20 -25.70
CA GLU A 135 9.30 21.13 -24.84
C GLU A 135 8.13 20.68 -23.97
N ARG A 136 7.74 19.41 -24.10
CA ARG A 136 6.67 18.84 -23.28
C ARG A 136 7.17 18.76 -21.85
N GLU A 137 6.31 19.09 -20.90
CA GLU A 137 6.62 19.01 -19.50
C GLU A 137 6.67 17.53 -19.07
N PRO A 138 7.72 17.09 -18.35
CA PRO A 138 7.77 15.74 -17.79
C PRO A 138 6.60 15.49 -16.84
N LEU A 139 5.83 14.44 -17.10
CA LEU A 139 4.76 13.99 -16.21
C LEU A 139 5.35 13.06 -15.16
N ARG A 140 5.40 13.51 -13.90
CA ARG A 140 5.82 12.67 -12.79
C ARG A 140 4.74 11.67 -12.44
N ILE A 141 5.14 10.40 -12.31
CA ILE A 141 4.29 9.31 -11.84
C ILE A 141 4.76 8.86 -10.45
N GLU A 142 3.81 8.65 -9.54
CA GLU A 142 4.04 7.98 -8.26
C GLU A 142 3.34 6.61 -8.27
N TYR A 143 4.09 5.57 -7.89
CA TYR A 143 3.67 4.18 -7.87
C TYR A 143 3.39 3.74 -6.45
N HIS A 144 2.10 3.69 -6.09
CA HIS A 144 1.66 3.28 -4.77
C HIS A 144 1.26 1.80 -4.80
N ILE A 145 2.14 0.92 -4.30
CA ILE A 145 1.95 -0.53 -4.31
C ILE A 145 1.42 -0.95 -2.95
N HIS A 146 0.22 -1.51 -2.93
CA HIS A 146 -0.45 -2.04 -1.75
C HIS A 146 -0.28 -3.55 -1.70
N PHE A 147 0.57 -4.02 -0.80
CA PHE A 147 0.70 -5.43 -0.47
C PHE A 147 -0.34 -5.83 0.59
N HIS A 148 -0.99 -6.95 0.31
CA HIS A 148 -1.85 -7.68 1.23
C HIS A 148 -1.18 -9.02 1.48
N PRO A 149 -0.36 -9.16 2.55
CA PRO A 149 0.40 -10.37 2.81
C PRO A 149 -0.49 -11.60 2.98
N VAL A 150 0.13 -12.78 2.86
CA VAL A 150 -0.56 -14.06 3.04
C VAL A 150 -1.21 -14.14 4.42
N ASN A 151 -2.52 -14.36 4.41
CA ASN A 151 -3.26 -14.78 5.58
C ASN A 151 -3.66 -16.25 5.40
N LEU A 152 -3.13 -17.11 6.27
CA LEU A 152 -3.27 -18.57 6.19
C LEU A 152 -4.72 -19.07 6.11
N PHE A 153 -5.70 -18.25 6.45
CA PHE A 153 -7.12 -18.61 6.47
C PHE A 153 -7.96 -17.94 5.37
N THR A 154 -7.53 -16.80 4.83
CA THR A 154 -8.40 -15.95 4.00
C THR A 154 -7.81 -15.56 2.65
N SER A 155 -6.49 -15.55 2.49
CA SER A 155 -5.84 -14.92 1.32
C SER A 155 -4.48 -15.57 1.00
N GLY A 156 -4.25 -15.83 -0.29
CA GLY A 156 -2.96 -16.30 -0.82
C GLY A 156 -1.89 -15.22 -0.97
N GLY A 157 -2.17 -14.00 -0.51
CA GLY A 157 -1.33 -12.82 -0.73
C GLY A 157 -1.59 -12.20 -2.10
N TYR A 158 -1.65 -10.87 -2.17
CA TYR A 158 -1.79 -10.14 -3.44
C TYR A 158 -1.28 -8.70 -3.33
N ALA A 159 -0.97 -8.12 -4.49
CA ALA A 159 -0.59 -6.72 -4.63
C ALA A 159 -1.62 -5.95 -5.49
N GLU A 160 -1.85 -4.69 -5.14
CA GLU A 160 -2.59 -3.74 -5.94
C GLU A 160 -1.74 -2.50 -6.23
N LEU A 161 -1.87 -1.94 -7.43
CA LEU A 161 -1.21 -0.70 -7.83
C LEU A 161 -2.21 0.45 -7.88
N GLU A 162 -1.90 1.51 -7.16
CA GLU A 162 -2.47 2.83 -7.28
C GLU A 162 -1.47 3.77 -7.97
N LEU A 163 -1.98 4.65 -8.82
CA LEU A 163 -1.15 5.60 -9.56
C LEU A 163 -1.53 7.02 -9.17
N LYS A 164 -0.50 7.86 -9.05
CA LYS A 164 -0.68 9.32 -9.09
C LYS A 164 0.14 9.90 -10.22
N ALA A 165 -0.36 10.97 -10.83
CA ALA A 165 0.33 11.65 -11.92
C ALA A 165 0.18 13.17 -11.79
N GLY A 166 1.22 13.91 -12.21
CA GLY A 166 1.18 15.37 -12.30
C GLY A 166 2.55 15.97 -12.57
N VAL A 167 2.60 17.30 -12.76
CA VAL A 167 3.86 18.03 -12.99
C VAL A 167 4.43 18.51 -11.65
N ASP A 168 3.87 19.58 -11.08
CA ASP A 168 4.30 20.10 -9.77
C ASP A 168 3.84 19.23 -8.59
N ARG A 169 2.66 18.64 -8.74
CA ARG A 169 1.99 17.84 -7.71
C ARG A 169 1.35 16.63 -8.35
N ALA A 170 1.63 15.45 -7.80
CA ALA A 170 0.98 14.22 -8.22
C ALA A 170 -0.47 14.14 -7.67
N TYR A 171 -1.43 13.90 -8.56
CA TYR A 171 -2.83 13.70 -8.24
C TYR A 171 -3.21 12.24 -8.39
N VAL A 172 -4.01 11.73 -7.46
CA VAL A 172 -4.53 10.36 -7.52
C VAL A 172 -5.34 10.12 -8.79
N VAL A 173 -5.00 9.07 -9.52
CA VAL A 173 -5.79 8.56 -10.64
C VAL A 173 -7.05 7.88 -10.08
N LYS A 174 -8.18 8.58 -10.10
CA LYS A 174 -9.44 8.05 -9.53
C LYS A 174 -10.03 6.88 -10.33
N HIS A 175 -9.80 6.86 -11.64
CA HIS A 175 -10.31 5.84 -12.56
C HIS A 175 -9.17 5.33 -13.43
N ILE A 176 -8.40 4.39 -12.88
CA ILE A 176 -7.15 3.91 -13.50
C ILE A 176 -7.35 3.33 -14.90
N PHE A 177 -8.43 2.57 -15.12
CA PHE A 177 -8.79 2.03 -16.43
C PHE A 177 -9.03 3.13 -17.46
N SER A 178 -9.82 4.15 -17.10
CA SER A 178 -10.13 5.26 -18.00
C SER A 178 -8.89 6.10 -18.32
N TRP A 179 -8.00 6.29 -17.34
CA TRP A 179 -6.74 7.01 -17.57
C TRP A 179 -5.81 6.22 -18.49
N LEU A 180 -5.57 4.94 -18.23
CA LEU A 180 -4.73 4.10 -19.10
C LEU A 180 -5.30 3.98 -20.52
N GLN A 181 -6.63 3.97 -20.67
CA GLN A 181 -7.27 4.02 -21.99
C GLN A 181 -7.04 5.36 -22.70
N ALA A 182 -7.13 6.49 -21.99
CA ALA A 182 -6.80 7.81 -22.54
C ALA A 182 -5.33 7.91 -22.94
N VAL A 183 -4.41 7.38 -22.12
CA VAL A 183 -2.98 7.27 -22.45
C VAL A 183 -2.77 6.44 -23.71
N HIS A 184 -3.41 5.26 -23.81
CA HIS A 184 -3.32 4.39 -24.98
C HIS A 184 -3.82 5.06 -26.26
N ARG A 185 -4.94 5.80 -26.17
CA ARG A 185 -5.57 6.51 -27.30
C ARG A 185 -4.93 7.85 -27.60
N ARG A 186 -3.97 8.29 -26.78
CA ARG A 186 -3.39 9.65 -26.82
C ARG A 186 -4.46 10.73 -26.75
N GLU A 187 -5.39 10.58 -25.80
CA GLU A 187 -6.45 11.53 -25.50
C GLU A 187 -6.15 12.28 -24.19
N SER A 188 -6.61 13.53 -24.10
CA SER A 188 -6.58 14.29 -22.85
C SER A 188 -7.40 13.63 -21.73
N TYR A 189 -6.90 13.64 -20.49
CA TYR A 189 -7.55 13.05 -19.32
C TYR A 189 -7.60 14.02 -18.12
N PRO A 190 -8.80 14.44 -17.66
CA PRO A 190 -8.93 15.36 -16.55
C PRO A 190 -8.78 14.64 -15.20
N PHE A 191 -7.80 15.07 -14.39
CA PHE A 191 -7.62 14.58 -13.02
C PHE A 191 -8.39 15.43 -12.00
N THR A 192 -8.28 16.74 -12.15
CA THR A 192 -8.94 17.76 -11.32
C THR A 192 -9.36 18.92 -12.22
N LYS A 193 -10.05 19.93 -11.68
CA LYS A 193 -10.36 21.15 -12.43
C LYS A 193 -9.11 21.97 -12.81
N SER A 194 -8.02 21.81 -12.06
CA SER A 194 -6.77 22.56 -12.27
C SER A 194 -5.68 21.76 -12.98
N PHE A 195 -5.90 20.46 -13.21
CA PHE A 195 -4.91 19.60 -13.85
C PHE A 195 -5.57 18.57 -14.77
N THR A 196 -5.15 18.61 -16.03
CA THR A 196 -5.54 17.70 -17.09
C THR A 196 -4.27 17.19 -17.73
N TYR A 197 -4.11 15.86 -17.79
CA TYR A 197 -3.08 15.26 -18.62
C TYR A 197 -3.44 15.52 -20.08
N ARG A 198 -2.57 16.21 -20.81
CA ARG A 198 -2.64 16.39 -22.26
C ARG A 198 -1.41 15.78 -22.93
N PRO A 199 -1.55 14.81 -23.84
CA PRO A 199 -0.41 14.17 -24.51
C PRO A 199 0.46 15.14 -25.32
N MET A 200 -0.10 16.28 -25.74
CA MET A 200 0.63 17.31 -26.48
C MET A 200 1.47 18.21 -25.56
N GLU A 201 1.08 18.36 -24.30
CA GLU A 201 1.76 19.19 -23.31
C GLU A 201 2.69 18.37 -22.41
N HIS A 202 2.40 17.09 -22.19
CA HIS A 202 3.10 16.24 -21.24
C HIS A 202 3.82 15.07 -21.90
N VAL A 203 4.95 14.66 -21.31
CA VAL A 203 5.74 13.51 -21.75
C VAL A 203 6.09 12.59 -20.58
N PHE A 204 6.00 11.29 -20.79
CA PHE A 204 6.48 10.28 -19.85
C PHE A 204 7.99 10.12 -19.98
N THR A 205 8.66 9.72 -18.90
CA THR A 205 10.02 9.15 -19.03
C THR A 205 9.96 7.84 -19.83
N GLU A 206 11.11 7.35 -20.32
CA GLU A 206 11.17 6.05 -21.02
C GLU A 206 10.65 4.91 -20.13
N THR A 207 11.05 4.89 -18.85
CA THR A 207 10.61 3.92 -17.85
C THR A 207 9.10 4.02 -17.61
N ASP A 208 8.57 5.22 -17.39
CA ASP A 208 7.13 5.40 -17.15
C ASP A 208 6.30 4.99 -18.36
N ALA A 209 6.75 5.36 -19.58
CA ALA A 209 6.08 5.00 -20.82
C ALA A 209 6.00 3.48 -21.01
N TRP A 210 7.10 2.79 -20.76
CA TRP A 210 7.15 1.33 -20.81
C TRP A 210 6.22 0.70 -19.76
N ILE A 211 6.18 1.23 -18.53
CA ILE A 211 5.27 0.75 -17.49
C ILE A 211 3.81 0.95 -17.90
N MET A 212 3.44 2.15 -18.39
CA MET A 212 2.08 2.41 -18.86
C MET A 212 1.67 1.40 -19.93
N GLU A 213 2.57 1.06 -20.85
CA GLU A 213 2.33 0.02 -21.86
C GLU A 213 2.09 -1.36 -21.24
N GLN A 214 2.90 -1.78 -20.25
CA GLN A 214 2.66 -3.04 -19.54
C GLN A 214 1.30 -3.07 -18.86
N LEU A 215 0.92 -1.97 -18.18
CA LEU A 215 -0.38 -1.85 -17.52
C LEU A 215 -1.53 -1.88 -18.53
N ILE A 216 -1.38 -1.24 -19.69
CA ILE A 216 -2.37 -1.28 -20.77
C ILE A 216 -2.56 -2.72 -21.28
N GLN A 217 -1.48 -3.46 -21.49
CA GLN A 217 -1.54 -4.87 -21.91
C GLN A 217 -2.25 -5.75 -20.86
N LEU A 218 -1.97 -5.54 -19.57
CA LEU A 218 -2.67 -6.23 -18.47
C LEU A 218 -4.18 -5.99 -18.50
N MET A 219 -4.61 -4.78 -18.84
CA MET A 219 -6.04 -4.45 -18.94
C MET A 219 -6.69 -5.13 -20.14
N GLN A 220 -6.04 -5.13 -21.31
CA GLN A 220 -6.55 -5.74 -22.53
C GLN A 220 -6.76 -7.27 -22.37
N TYR A 221 -5.90 -7.93 -21.60
CA TYR A 221 -6.10 -9.35 -21.26
C TYR A 221 -7.33 -9.61 -20.37
N LYS A 222 -7.78 -8.62 -19.59
CA LYS A 222 -8.94 -8.70 -18.68
C LYS A 222 -10.25 -8.17 -19.30
N GLU A 223 -10.25 -7.78 -20.59
CA GLU A 223 -11.37 -7.13 -21.27
C GLU A 223 -12.67 -7.97 -21.39
N GLU A 224 -12.70 -9.23 -20.95
CA GLU A 224 -13.96 -10.01 -20.88
C GLU A 224 -14.93 -9.57 -19.77
N SER A 225 -14.56 -8.63 -18.89
CA SER A 225 -15.45 -8.13 -17.84
C SER A 225 -15.77 -6.64 -17.98
N PHE A 226 -16.80 -6.33 -18.79
CA PHE A 226 -17.48 -5.04 -18.93
C PHE A 226 -17.86 -4.35 -17.59
N ILE A 227 -17.87 -5.12 -16.50
CA ILE A 227 -18.17 -4.70 -15.12
C ILE A 227 -17.10 -3.75 -14.53
N TYR A 228 -15.83 -3.86 -14.95
CA TYR A 228 -14.75 -3.00 -14.41
C TYR A 228 -14.76 -1.57 -14.98
N ALA A 229 -15.22 -1.40 -16.22
CA ALA A 229 -15.30 -0.08 -16.86
C ALA A 229 -16.37 0.85 -16.24
N GLN A 230 -17.35 0.30 -15.50
CA GLN A 230 -18.42 1.08 -14.86
C GLN A 230 -18.16 1.42 -13.39
N LYS A 231 -17.21 0.74 -12.72
CA LYS A 231 -16.85 1.05 -11.33
C LYS A 231 -15.68 2.03 -11.29
N ALA A 232 -15.75 2.98 -10.37
CA ALA A 232 -14.65 3.89 -10.04
C ALA A 232 -13.51 3.12 -9.35
N VAL A 233 -12.81 2.30 -10.11
CA VAL A 233 -11.69 1.50 -9.60
C VAL A 233 -10.43 2.37 -9.63
N ARG A 234 -9.88 2.60 -8.44
CA ARG A 234 -8.66 3.39 -8.20
C ARG A 234 -7.39 2.53 -8.23
N ARG A 235 -7.53 1.22 -7.98
CA ARG A 235 -6.41 0.28 -7.85
C ARG A 235 -6.58 -0.91 -8.79
N ILE A 236 -5.49 -1.36 -9.40
CA ILE A 236 -5.48 -2.58 -10.22
C ILE A 236 -4.69 -3.67 -9.51
N HIS A 237 -5.18 -4.91 -9.56
CA HIS A 237 -4.36 -6.05 -9.15
C HIS A 237 -3.09 -6.11 -10.02
N LEU A 238 -1.95 -6.19 -9.35
CA LEU A 238 -0.62 -6.16 -9.94
C LEU A 238 -0.03 -7.59 -9.94
N PRO A 239 0.09 -8.23 -11.12
CA PRO A 239 0.66 -9.56 -11.22
C PRO A 239 2.15 -9.57 -10.85
N GLY A 240 2.63 -10.71 -10.35
CA GLY A 240 4.03 -10.87 -9.93
C GLY A 240 5.06 -10.48 -11.00
N SER A 241 4.82 -10.85 -12.25
CA SER A 241 5.73 -10.54 -13.37
C SER A 241 5.87 -9.04 -13.67
N VAL A 242 4.84 -8.25 -13.37
CA VAL A 242 4.89 -6.79 -13.54
C VAL A 242 5.45 -6.12 -12.30
N LEU A 243 5.13 -6.64 -11.10
CA LEU A 243 5.70 -6.15 -9.85
C LEU A 243 7.23 -6.21 -9.87
N ILE A 244 7.82 -7.36 -10.23
CA ILE A 244 9.28 -7.56 -10.23
C ILE A 244 9.95 -6.46 -11.06
N LYS A 245 9.49 -6.28 -12.30
CA LYS A 245 10.05 -5.26 -13.19
C LYS A 245 9.86 -3.83 -12.67
N LEU A 246 8.72 -3.54 -12.03
CA LEU A 246 8.51 -2.22 -11.40
C LEU A 246 9.53 -1.97 -10.29
N LEU A 247 9.80 -2.96 -9.45
CA LEU A 247 10.74 -2.82 -8.33
C LEU A 247 12.20 -2.76 -8.82
N GLU A 248 12.53 -3.38 -9.95
CA GLU A 248 13.87 -3.37 -10.57
C GLU A 248 14.19 -2.07 -11.33
N GLU A 249 13.22 -1.53 -12.07
CA GLU A 249 13.46 -0.45 -13.06
C GLU A 249 13.16 0.96 -12.53
N LEU A 250 12.32 1.09 -11.50
CA LEU A 250 11.91 2.39 -10.97
C LEU A 250 12.90 2.96 -9.95
N ASP A 251 13.05 4.29 -9.98
CA ASP A 251 13.67 5.02 -8.88
C ASP A 251 12.88 4.77 -7.58
N GLN A 252 13.59 4.43 -6.50
CA GLN A 252 12.99 4.19 -5.19
C GLN A 252 12.11 5.35 -4.70
N ASN A 253 12.43 6.59 -5.08
CA ASN A 253 11.66 7.79 -4.70
C ASN A 253 10.29 7.87 -5.41
N ALA A 254 10.08 7.10 -6.47
CA ALA A 254 8.80 6.99 -7.16
C ALA A 254 7.91 5.87 -6.57
N ILE A 255 8.46 5.00 -5.73
CA ILE A 255 7.76 3.82 -5.19
C ILE A 255 7.33 4.07 -3.74
N PHE A 256 6.04 3.85 -3.49
CA PHE A 256 5.44 3.95 -2.16
C PHE A 256 4.79 2.62 -1.81
N ILE A 257 5.35 1.91 -0.83
CA ILE A 257 4.84 0.59 -0.42
C ILE A 257 3.90 0.72 0.75
N TYR A 258 2.74 0.05 0.66
CA TYR A 258 1.80 -0.10 1.75
C TYR A 258 1.67 -1.57 2.12
N ILE A 259 1.71 -1.90 3.40
CA ILE A 259 1.37 -3.21 3.92
C ILE A 259 0.14 -3.06 4.81
N ASP A 260 -0.95 -3.74 4.46
CA ASP A 260 -2.24 -3.62 5.16
C ASP A 260 -2.66 -2.15 5.37
N GLU A 261 -2.56 -1.36 4.29
CA GLU A 261 -2.87 0.09 4.20
C GLU A 261 -1.95 1.02 5.01
N LYS A 262 -0.86 0.50 5.60
CA LYS A 262 0.15 1.33 6.28
C LYS A 262 1.35 1.55 5.37
N LEU A 263 1.76 2.81 5.22
CA LEU A 263 2.96 3.16 4.47
C LEU A 263 4.19 2.61 5.19
N VAL A 264 5.01 1.86 4.46
CA VAL A 264 6.28 1.29 4.93
C VAL A 264 7.40 1.86 4.06
N PRO A 265 8.56 2.21 4.64
CA PRO A 265 9.71 2.64 3.85
C PRO A 265 10.10 1.54 2.86
N PHE A 266 10.32 1.91 1.60
CA PHE A 266 10.90 1.02 0.62
C PHE A 266 12.40 1.28 0.56
N GLN A 267 13.20 0.23 0.80
CA GLN A 267 14.66 0.30 0.82
C GLN A 267 15.29 -0.37 -0.40
N GLY A 268 14.49 -1.10 -1.19
CA GLY A 268 14.93 -1.76 -2.41
C GLY A 268 14.53 -3.23 -2.47
N ILE A 269 15.19 -3.94 -3.38
CA ILE A 269 15.07 -5.38 -3.55
C ILE A 269 16.42 -6.03 -3.28
N GLU A 270 16.39 -7.25 -2.75
CA GLU A 270 17.57 -8.09 -2.60
C GLU A 270 17.44 -9.32 -3.50
N ASN A 271 18.43 -9.47 -4.37
CA ASN A 271 18.52 -10.55 -5.35
C ASN A 271 19.69 -11.50 -5.05
N GLU A 272 20.53 -11.21 -4.05
CA GLU A 272 21.63 -12.07 -3.64
C GLU A 272 21.12 -13.28 -2.83
N ARG A 273 21.24 -14.47 -3.42
CA ARG A 273 20.75 -15.77 -2.91
C ARG A 273 21.27 -16.19 -1.52
N ALA A 274 22.28 -15.53 -0.98
CA ALA A 274 22.99 -15.99 0.22
C ALA A 274 22.67 -15.17 1.49
N SER A 275 21.79 -14.17 1.41
CA SER A 275 21.63 -13.15 2.45
C SER A 275 20.20 -13.02 3.01
N LEU A 276 19.36 -14.04 2.83
CA LEU A 276 18.00 -14.00 3.38
C LEU A 276 18.04 -13.69 4.90
N PRO A 277 17.36 -12.63 5.37
CA PRO A 277 17.47 -12.12 6.74
C PRO A 277 16.76 -13.00 7.79
N LEU A 278 16.50 -14.28 7.50
CA LEU A 278 15.73 -15.15 8.38
C LEU A 278 16.59 -15.62 9.55
N GLN A 279 16.11 -15.42 10.78
CA GLN A 279 16.85 -15.73 12.00
C GLN A 279 16.09 -16.74 12.85
N PHE A 280 16.74 -17.87 13.14
CA PHE A 280 16.22 -18.89 14.04
C PHE A 280 17.19 -19.16 15.18
N ASP A 281 16.65 -19.36 16.36
CA ASP A 281 17.39 -19.87 17.51
C ASP A 281 16.86 -21.26 17.87
N LEU A 282 17.76 -22.18 18.22
CA LEU A 282 17.39 -23.48 18.77
C LEU A 282 18.04 -23.68 20.14
N ASP A 283 17.26 -23.40 21.18
CA ASP A 283 17.75 -23.38 22.56
C ASP A 283 17.19 -24.54 23.40
N PRO A 284 17.97 -25.11 24.33
CA PRO A 284 17.44 -26.08 25.28
C PRO A 284 16.52 -25.40 26.31
N SER A 285 15.49 -26.11 26.77
CA SER A 285 14.73 -25.72 27.96
C SER A 285 15.60 -25.73 29.22
N GLU A 286 15.13 -25.11 30.31
CA GLU A 286 15.87 -25.05 31.59
C GLU A 286 16.22 -26.46 32.11
N ASP A 287 15.27 -27.40 32.07
CA ASP A 287 15.50 -28.81 32.40
C ASP A 287 16.23 -29.57 31.28
N GLY A 288 16.18 -29.04 30.05
CA GLY A 288 16.63 -29.59 28.77
C GLY A 288 16.10 -30.99 28.45
N ALA A 289 14.87 -31.27 28.87
CA ALA A 289 14.06 -32.34 28.29
C ALA A 289 13.59 -31.98 26.87
N GLU A 290 13.55 -30.68 26.56
CA GLU A 290 12.99 -30.12 25.34
C GLU A 290 13.94 -29.07 24.75
N PHE A 291 13.70 -28.74 23.48
CA PHE A 291 14.37 -27.67 22.77
C PHE A 291 13.31 -26.77 22.15
N LEU A 292 13.54 -25.46 22.17
CA LEU A 292 12.68 -24.46 21.57
C LEU A 292 13.33 -23.95 20.29
N LEU A 293 12.70 -24.22 19.15
CA LEU A 293 12.99 -23.52 17.91
C LEU A 293 12.17 -22.22 17.88
N GLU A 294 12.83 -21.07 17.90
CA GLU A 294 12.20 -19.75 17.78
C GLU A 294 12.58 -19.10 16.45
N TRP A 295 11.60 -18.56 15.70
CA TRP A 295 11.86 -17.69 14.55
C TRP A 295 11.82 -16.24 15.00
N LYS A 296 12.98 -15.64 15.21
CA LYS A 296 13.16 -14.36 15.93
C LYS A 296 12.46 -13.18 15.27
N ASN A 297 12.52 -13.11 13.96
CA ASN A 297 12.01 -12.00 13.16
C ASN A 297 10.69 -12.30 12.45
N LEU A 298 9.95 -13.36 12.84
CA LEU A 298 8.70 -13.75 12.18
C LEU A 298 7.62 -12.64 12.17
N GLU A 299 7.62 -11.76 13.17
CA GLU A 299 6.67 -10.64 13.25
C GLU A 299 6.95 -9.55 12.20
N ASN A 300 8.20 -9.40 11.79
CA ASN A 300 8.64 -8.41 10.80
C ASN A 300 8.56 -8.92 9.35
N ILE A 301 8.26 -10.20 9.17
CA ILE A 301 8.17 -10.85 7.86
C ILE A 301 6.76 -10.77 7.30
N HIS A 302 6.66 -10.15 6.13
CA HIS A 302 5.44 -10.04 5.34
C HIS A 302 5.55 -10.92 4.09
N TYR A 303 5.02 -12.15 4.15
CA TYR A 303 5.02 -13.03 2.98
C TYR A 303 4.04 -12.49 1.92
N LEU A 304 4.54 -12.20 0.72
CA LEU A 304 3.74 -11.55 -0.33
C LEU A 304 2.87 -12.55 -1.12
N GLY A 305 3.18 -13.84 -1.02
CA GLY A 305 2.42 -14.93 -1.63
C GLY A 305 3.20 -15.68 -2.69
N SER A 306 2.70 -16.86 -3.03
CA SER A 306 3.38 -17.76 -3.98
C SER A 306 3.41 -17.22 -5.41
N GLU A 307 2.50 -16.32 -5.77
CA GLU A 307 2.51 -15.64 -7.07
C GLU A 307 3.73 -14.71 -7.23
N TYR A 308 4.16 -14.11 -6.12
CA TYR A 308 5.24 -13.12 -6.11
C TYR A 308 6.59 -13.74 -5.78
N GLU A 309 6.58 -14.96 -5.26
CA GLU A 309 7.78 -15.70 -4.85
C GLU A 309 8.68 -14.87 -3.95
N ALA A 310 8.08 -14.05 -3.06
CA ALA A 310 8.82 -13.05 -2.30
C ALA A 310 8.22 -12.81 -0.91
N PHE A 311 9.05 -12.30 0.00
CA PHE A 311 8.62 -11.69 1.25
C PHE A 311 9.28 -10.33 1.43
N MET A 312 8.67 -9.48 2.27
CA MET A 312 9.25 -8.20 2.66
C MET A 312 9.64 -8.23 4.14
N GLU A 313 10.82 -7.68 4.43
CA GLU A 313 11.31 -7.46 5.78
C GLU A 313 12.06 -6.11 5.84
N GLU A 314 11.75 -5.31 6.86
CA GLU A 314 12.36 -3.98 7.10
C GLU A 314 12.38 -3.05 5.86
N GLY A 315 11.43 -3.22 4.95
CA GLY A 315 11.32 -2.39 3.74
C GLY A 315 12.11 -2.90 2.53
N VAL A 316 12.81 -4.03 2.65
CA VAL A 316 13.49 -4.72 1.56
C VAL A 316 12.63 -5.89 1.09
N VAL A 317 12.48 -6.05 -0.23
CA VAL A 317 11.83 -7.23 -0.83
C VAL A 317 12.87 -8.29 -1.15
N TYR A 318 12.68 -9.51 -0.65
CA TYR A 318 13.55 -10.65 -0.90
C TYR A 318 12.81 -11.64 -1.81
N PHE A 319 13.37 -11.89 -2.99
CA PHE A 319 12.87 -12.92 -3.90
C PHE A 319 13.43 -14.29 -3.54
N LEU A 320 12.61 -15.31 -3.74
CA LEU A 320 12.88 -16.70 -3.40
C LEU A 320 12.95 -17.54 -4.67
N ASP A 321 13.98 -18.37 -4.80
CA ASP A 321 14.00 -19.41 -5.81
C ASP A 321 13.02 -20.57 -5.46
N GLU A 322 12.88 -21.54 -6.37
CA GLU A 322 11.97 -22.67 -6.17
C GLU A 322 12.26 -23.47 -4.90
N THR A 323 13.54 -23.67 -4.58
CA THR A 323 13.98 -24.43 -3.40
C THR A 323 13.74 -23.62 -2.13
N GLU A 324 14.15 -22.36 -2.13
CA GLU A 324 13.99 -21.42 -1.02
C GLU A 324 12.50 -21.24 -0.70
N ARG A 325 11.67 -21.00 -1.71
CA ARG A 325 10.22 -20.84 -1.59
C ARG A 325 9.57 -22.05 -0.92
N HIS A 326 9.95 -23.26 -1.32
CA HIS A 326 9.36 -24.47 -0.73
C HIS A 326 9.72 -24.66 0.74
N ILE A 327 10.96 -24.35 1.12
CA ILE A 327 11.40 -24.43 2.51
C ILE A 327 10.73 -23.31 3.33
N PHE A 328 10.78 -22.08 2.83
CA PHE A 328 10.18 -20.89 3.43
C PHE A 328 8.69 -21.10 3.68
N GLU A 329 7.91 -21.51 2.67
CA GLU A 329 6.46 -21.69 2.83
C GLU A 329 6.10 -22.74 3.88
N ARG A 330 6.83 -23.87 3.89
CA ARG A 330 6.60 -24.93 4.89
C ARG A 330 6.86 -24.41 6.29
N MET A 331 7.96 -23.68 6.48
CA MET A 331 8.31 -23.08 7.76
C MET A 331 7.36 -21.96 8.15
N TYR A 332 7.04 -21.04 7.25
CA TYR A 332 6.13 -19.93 7.50
C TYR A 332 4.74 -20.42 7.92
N LYS A 333 4.16 -21.40 7.18
CA LYS A 333 2.87 -22.01 7.52
C LYS A 333 2.91 -22.72 8.88
N ARG A 334 3.99 -23.45 9.19
CA ARG A 334 4.15 -24.14 10.47
C ARG A 334 4.32 -23.15 11.62
N MET A 335 5.25 -22.21 11.49
CA MET A 335 5.65 -21.29 12.55
C MET A 335 4.57 -20.25 12.84
N LYS A 336 3.82 -19.75 11.85
CA LYS A 336 2.66 -18.88 12.12
C LYS A 336 1.57 -19.59 12.97
N ARG A 337 1.36 -20.90 12.81
CA ARG A 337 0.42 -21.67 13.66
C ARG A 337 0.92 -21.83 15.08
N GLU A 338 2.23 -21.99 15.23
CA GLU A 338 2.91 -22.16 16.51
C GLU A 338 3.38 -20.80 17.11
N GLN A 339 2.89 -19.67 16.57
CA GLN A 339 3.25 -18.32 17.03
C GLN A 339 4.78 -18.07 17.11
N GLY A 340 5.51 -18.59 16.14
CA GLY A 340 6.97 -18.45 16.02
C GLY A 340 7.76 -19.39 16.91
N LYS A 341 7.13 -20.27 17.69
CA LYS A 341 7.78 -21.08 18.73
C LYS A 341 7.40 -22.55 18.63
N LEU A 342 8.35 -23.40 18.23
CA LEU A 342 8.13 -24.84 18.10
C LEU A 342 8.97 -25.61 19.13
N ILE A 343 8.28 -26.36 20.00
CA ILE A 343 8.93 -27.25 20.97
C ILE A 343 9.30 -28.57 20.30
N VAL A 344 10.55 -28.98 20.48
CA VAL A 344 11.14 -30.22 19.96
C VAL A 344 11.59 -31.08 21.14
N PRO A 345 10.93 -32.22 21.40
CA PRO A 345 11.37 -33.14 22.46
C PRO A 345 12.78 -33.68 22.19
N VAL A 346 13.59 -33.87 23.24
CA VAL A 346 14.98 -34.37 23.12
C VAL A 346 15.06 -35.71 22.37
N ALA A 347 14.03 -36.56 22.50
CA ALA A 347 13.94 -37.84 21.80
C ALA A 347 13.89 -37.71 20.26
N MET A 348 13.41 -36.56 19.77
CA MET A 348 13.30 -36.24 18.34
C MET A 348 14.43 -35.32 17.84
N LEU A 349 15.28 -34.81 18.72
CA LEU A 349 16.32 -33.82 18.38
C LEU A 349 17.26 -34.32 17.28
N GLU A 350 17.77 -35.55 17.39
CA GLU A 350 18.71 -36.12 16.41
C GLU A 350 18.11 -36.17 15.00
N ARG A 351 16.82 -36.56 14.92
CA ARG A 351 16.06 -36.57 13.67
C ARG A 351 15.81 -35.15 13.16
N PHE A 352 15.47 -34.22 14.06
CA PHE A 352 15.27 -32.81 13.73
C PHE A 352 16.54 -32.19 13.13
N LEU A 353 17.68 -32.34 13.80
CA LEU A 353 18.98 -31.84 13.35
C LEU A 353 19.44 -32.48 12.04
N SER A 354 19.06 -33.74 11.77
CA SER A 354 19.47 -34.43 10.53
C SER A 354 18.62 -34.03 9.32
N TYR A 355 17.33 -33.75 9.51
CA TYR A 355 16.41 -33.51 8.38
C TYR A 355 16.01 -32.05 8.19
N ILE A 356 15.85 -31.28 9.28
CA ILE A 356 15.27 -29.93 9.24
C ILE A 356 16.38 -28.87 9.25
N LEU A 357 17.35 -28.98 10.17
CA LEU A 357 18.43 -27.99 10.29
C LEU A 357 19.17 -27.74 8.95
N PRO A 358 19.60 -28.76 8.18
CA PRO A 358 20.31 -28.53 6.91
C PRO A 358 19.43 -27.93 5.81
N GLN A 359 18.10 -27.96 5.96
CA GLN A 359 17.19 -27.27 5.04
C GLN A 359 16.98 -25.82 5.50
N LEU A 360 16.86 -25.57 6.81
CA LEU A 360 16.76 -24.22 7.36
C LEU A 360 18.01 -23.39 7.07
N GLU A 361 19.20 -23.97 7.25
CA GLU A 361 20.49 -23.31 6.97
C GLU A 361 20.65 -22.88 5.51
N LYS A 362 19.82 -23.39 4.58
CA LYS A 362 19.82 -22.92 3.18
C LYS A 362 19.15 -21.56 3.02
N ILE A 363 18.23 -21.20 3.91
CA ILE A 363 17.40 -19.99 3.78
C ILE A 363 17.51 -19.04 4.97
N ALA A 364 18.21 -19.45 6.03
CA ALA A 364 18.21 -18.75 7.30
C ALA A 364 19.53 -18.96 8.05
N ASN A 365 19.88 -17.96 8.86
CA ASN A 365 20.86 -18.14 9.92
C ASN A 365 20.19 -18.88 11.10
N VAL A 366 20.79 -19.98 11.53
CA VAL A 366 20.29 -20.78 12.65
C VAL A 366 21.33 -20.83 13.75
N ASP A 367 21.06 -20.18 14.88
CA ASP A 367 21.92 -20.27 16.06
C ASP A 367 21.68 -21.58 16.80
N VAL A 368 22.74 -22.39 16.90
CA VAL A 368 22.77 -23.69 17.58
C VAL A 368 23.84 -23.74 18.68
N THR A 369 24.39 -22.59 19.07
CA THR A 369 25.54 -22.47 19.99
C THR A 369 25.26 -23.17 21.32
N ASN A 370 24.03 -23.12 21.82
CA ASN A 370 23.63 -23.71 23.10
C ASN A 370 23.35 -25.23 23.06
N ILE A 371 23.52 -25.87 21.89
CA ILE A 371 23.22 -27.30 21.70
C ILE A 371 24.46 -28.19 21.87
N ALA A 372 25.65 -27.69 21.50
CA ALA A 372 26.89 -28.47 21.42
C ALA A 372 27.25 -29.16 22.74
N ASP A 373 27.16 -28.43 23.87
CA ASP A 373 27.48 -28.95 25.20
C ASP A 373 26.51 -30.04 25.68
N ARG A 374 25.25 -30.03 25.20
CA ARG A 374 24.24 -31.03 25.57
C ARG A 374 24.28 -32.27 24.66
N LEU A 375 24.63 -32.15 23.39
CA LEU A 375 24.85 -33.30 22.50
C LEU A 375 25.98 -34.20 23.02
N VAL A 376 27.06 -33.60 23.52
CA VAL A 376 28.16 -34.34 24.18
C VAL A 376 27.65 -35.08 25.43
N LYS A 377 26.82 -34.44 26.27
CA LYS A 377 26.23 -35.09 27.45
C LYS A 377 25.27 -36.22 27.10
N VAL A 378 24.35 -36.04 26.15
CA VAL A 378 23.38 -37.08 25.75
C VAL A 378 24.08 -38.31 25.15
N ALA A 379 25.12 -38.10 24.33
CA ALA A 379 25.95 -39.18 23.80
C ALA A 379 26.66 -39.96 24.92
N LEU A 380 27.21 -39.25 25.93
CA LEU A 380 27.85 -39.87 27.10
C LEU A 380 26.86 -40.66 27.96
N THR A 381 25.63 -40.18 28.16
CA THR A 381 24.62 -40.88 28.97
C THR A 381 24.12 -42.16 28.29
N ARG A 382 23.85 -42.13 26.98
CA ARG A 382 23.49 -43.33 26.19
C ARG A 382 24.61 -44.38 26.19
N HIS A 383 25.88 -43.95 26.13
CA HIS A 383 27.02 -44.86 26.17
C HIS A 383 27.28 -45.47 27.56
N CYS A 384 26.96 -44.76 28.64
CA CYS A 384 27.13 -45.30 29.98
C CYS A 384 26.11 -46.42 30.30
N SER A 385 24.96 -46.44 29.61
CA SER A 385 23.97 -47.53 29.66
C SER A 385 24.33 -48.75 28.80
N SER A 386 25.20 -48.61 27.79
CA SER A 386 25.71 -49.72 26.97
C SER A 386 27.12 -50.12 27.43
N LYS A 387 27.23 -50.85 28.54
CA LYS A 387 28.52 -51.42 28.96
C LYS A 387 29.01 -52.44 27.95
N GLY A 388 30.20 -52.19 27.40
CA GLY A 388 31.11 -53.26 27.00
C GLY A 388 31.66 -53.22 25.58
N THR A 389 32.21 -52.11 25.10
CA THR A 389 33.33 -52.16 24.14
C THR A 389 34.03 -50.81 24.06
N VAL A 390 35.36 -50.82 24.19
CA VAL A 390 36.19 -49.62 23.98
C VAL A 390 36.18 -49.34 22.49
N ASN A 391 35.37 -48.39 22.06
CA ASN A 391 35.38 -47.92 20.69
C ASN A 391 35.89 -46.47 20.66
N ASN A 392 36.94 -46.26 19.88
CA ASN A 392 37.44 -44.94 19.55
C ASN A 392 36.45 -44.28 18.58
N TYR A 393 35.76 -43.23 19.00
CA TYR A 393 34.86 -42.50 18.12
C TYR A 393 35.37 -41.09 17.82
N LYS A 394 35.26 -40.74 16.55
CA LYS A 394 35.60 -39.43 16.00
C LYS A 394 34.28 -38.71 15.74
N LEU A 395 33.93 -37.74 16.58
CA LEU A 395 32.86 -36.78 16.28
C LEU A 395 33.40 -35.82 15.23
N VAL A 396 32.86 -35.90 14.01
CA VAL A 396 33.14 -34.94 12.94
C VAL A 396 31.82 -34.23 12.67
N TYR A 397 31.70 -33.00 13.16
CA TYR A 397 30.79 -32.02 12.58
C TYR A 397 31.54 -31.32 11.46
N SER A 398 30.96 -31.32 10.26
CA SER A 398 31.43 -30.49 9.15
C SER A 398 30.45 -29.34 8.96
N SER A 399 30.55 -28.33 9.82
CA SER A 399 30.26 -26.94 9.42
C SER A 399 31.61 -26.22 9.26
N GLY A 400 31.71 -25.35 8.27
CA GLY A 400 32.96 -24.89 7.69
C GLY A 400 33.98 -24.33 8.69
N MET A 401 35.23 -24.76 8.50
CA MET A 401 36.48 -24.16 8.96
C MET A 401 36.64 -23.91 10.46
N GLU A 402 36.68 -24.97 11.26
CA GLU A 402 37.72 -25.12 12.28
C GLU A 402 37.98 -26.59 12.61
N THR A 403 39.21 -27.07 12.36
CA THR A 403 39.61 -28.44 12.67
C THR A 403 39.95 -28.50 14.16
N VAL A 404 38.96 -28.73 15.03
CA VAL A 404 39.23 -28.95 16.45
C VAL A 404 39.96 -30.30 16.61
N ARG A 405 41.19 -30.21 17.14
CA ARG A 405 42.11 -31.33 17.37
C ARG A 405 41.40 -32.47 18.09
N SER A 406 41.68 -33.69 17.64
CA SER A 406 41.28 -34.94 18.28
C SER A 406 41.59 -34.95 19.79
N ILE A 407 40.57 -34.84 20.62
CA ILE A 407 40.73 -35.05 22.06
C ILE A 407 40.74 -36.56 22.31
N ARG A 408 41.94 -37.12 22.45
CA ARG A 408 42.16 -38.51 22.83
C ARG A 408 41.89 -38.66 24.33
N ILE A 409 40.65 -38.92 24.72
CA ILE A 409 40.32 -39.19 26.12
C ILE A 409 40.77 -40.62 26.46
N SER A 410 41.96 -40.76 27.04
CA SER A 410 42.37 -42.02 27.67
C SER A 410 41.62 -42.20 28.99
N LEU A 411 40.75 -43.21 29.05
CA LEU A 411 39.93 -43.57 30.22
C LEU A 411 40.73 -44.03 31.47
N LYS A 412 42.05 -43.81 31.54
CA LYS A 412 42.84 -44.09 32.75
C LYS A 412 42.82 -42.98 33.81
N LYS A 413 42.25 -41.80 33.54
CA LYS A 413 42.19 -40.68 34.52
C LYS A 413 40.83 -40.41 35.18
N ILE A 414 39.76 -41.13 34.83
CA ILE A 414 38.43 -40.98 35.47
C ILE A 414 38.16 -42.17 36.40
N ARG A 415 39.04 -42.38 37.39
CA ARG A 415 38.75 -43.25 38.55
C ARG A 415 38.97 -42.55 39.90
N LYS A 416 39.12 -41.23 39.90
CA LYS A 416 39.17 -40.39 41.11
C LYS A 416 38.28 -39.15 40.95
N LYS A 417 36.96 -39.36 40.96
CA LYS A 417 35.94 -38.36 41.37
C LYS A 417 34.52 -38.95 41.39
N ALA A 418 34.40 -40.24 41.68
CA ALA A 418 33.14 -40.86 42.08
C ALA A 418 33.15 -40.99 43.60
N THR A 419 33.19 -39.84 44.28
CA THR A 419 32.93 -39.68 45.72
C THR A 419 32.71 -38.18 45.91
N LEU A 420 31.52 -37.79 46.38
CA LEU A 420 30.95 -36.43 46.46
C LEU A 420 30.40 -35.90 45.12
N PHE A 421 29.17 -36.28 44.77
CA PHE A 421 27.93 -35.56 45.10
C PHE A 421 26.74 -36.45 44.76
#